data_AF-A0AAW2V1D6-F1
#
_entry.id   AF-A0AAW2V1D6-F1
#
_cell.length_a   1.000
_cell.length_b   1.000
_cell.length_c   1.000
_cell.angle_alpha   90.00
_cell.angle_beta   90.00
_cell.angle_gamma   90.00
#
_symmetry.space_group_name_H-M   'P 1'
#
loop_
_entity.id
_entity.type
_entity.pdbx_description
1 polymer ?
#
loop_
_entity_poly.entity_id
_entity_poly.type
_entity_poly.pdbx_seq_one_letter_code
_entity_poly.pdbx_strand_id
1 'polypeptide(L)' 'MPENSIPKEAAYQIINDELMLDGNPRLNLASFVTTWMEPECDKLIMASVNKNYVDMDEYPVTTELQAFLYFLFN' A
#
# COMPACT_ATOMS: atom_id res chain seq x y z
N MET A 1 15.26 19.68 -5.71
CA MET A 1 15.07 18.56 -6.66
C MET A 1 16.39 18.35 -7.40
N PRO A 2 16.73 17.11 -7.81
CA PRO A 2 17.90 16.87 -8.64
C PRO A 2 17.82 17.67 -9.94
N GLU A 3 18.94 18.18 -10.42
CA GLU A 3 19.00 18.97 -11.66
C GLU A 3 18.82 18.09 -12.92
N ASN A 4 19.17 16.81 -12.82
CA ASN A 4 19.12 15.85 -13.93
C ASN A 4 18.40 14.56 -13.51
N SER A 5 17.75 13.92 -14.49
CA SER A 5 17.17 12.59 -14.33
C SER A 5 18.23 11.49 -14.39
N ILE A 6 17.93 10.35 -13.75
CA ILE A 6 18.71 9.12 -13.83
C ILE A 6 17.82 7.99 -14.38
N PRO A 7 18.40 6.87 -14.86
CA PRO A 7 17.62 5.70 -15.25
C PRO A 7 16.72 5.21 -14.10
N LYS A 8 15.49 4.81 -14.42
CA LYS A 8 14.50 4.38 -13.41
C LYS A 8 14.97 3.17 -12.60
N GLU A 9 15.73 2.27 -13.23
CA GLU A 9 16.32 1.09 -12.60
C GLU A 9 17.39 1.48 -11.59
N ALA A 10 18.21 2.49 -11.91
CA ALA A 10 19.22 3.01 -10.99
C ALA A 10 18.57 3.70 -9.78
N ALA A 11 17.52 4.51 -10.02
CA ALA A 11 16.76 5.14 -8.94
C ALA A 11 16.12 4.09 -8.02
N TYR A 12 15.47 3.07 -8.60
CA TYR A 12 14.87 1.98 -7.84
C TYR A 12 15.90 1.24 -6.99
N GLN A 13 17.04 0.85 -7.59
CA GLN A 13 18.08 0.10 -6.89
C GLN A 13 18.64 0.87 -5.69
N ILE A 14 18.98 2.16 -5.89
CA ILE A 14 19.52 3.00 -4.81
C ILE A 14 18.54 3.08 -3.63
N ILE A 15 17.26 3.37 -3.91
CA ILE A 15 16.24 3.48 -2.87
C ILE A 15 16.00 2.13 -2.18
N ASN A 16 15.89 1.06 -2.97
CA ASN A 16 15.67 -0.28 -2.44
C ASN A 16 16.81 -0.73 -1.52
N ASP A 17 18.07 -0.45 -1.88
CA ASP A 17 19.23 -0.81 -1.07
C ASP A 17 19.30 -0.01 0.23
N GLU A 18 18.94 1.28 0.21
CA GLU A 18 18.84 2.08 1.44
C GLU A 18 17.75 1.55 2.38
N LEU A 19 16.60 1.12 1.86
CA LEU A 19 15.51 0.53 2.65
C LEU A 19 15.89 -0.80 3.30
N MET A 20 16.92 -1.50 2.84
CA MET A 20 17.41 -2.73 3.50
C MET A 20 18.02 -2.46 4.88
N LEU A 21 18.33 -1.19 5.20
CA LEU A 21 18.81 -0.78 6.52
C LEU A 21 17.69 -0.66 7.55
N ASP A 22 16.42 -0.64 7.12
CA ASP A 22 15.28 -0.64 8.02
C ASP A 22 15.15 -1.98 8.75
N GLY A 23 14.62 -1.90 9.98
CA GLY A 23 14.33 -3.09 10.79
C GLY A 23 13.24 -3.95 10.16
N ASN A 24 13.35 -5.28 10.29
CA ASN A 24 12.34 -6.20 9.80
C ASN A 24 11.00 -5.99 10.55
N PRO A 25 9.91 -5.58 9.87
CA PRO A 25 8.63 -5.31 10.53
C PRO A 25 8.06 -6.50 11.30
N ARG A 26 8.34 -7.74 10.88
CA ARG A 26 7.89 -8.95 11.60
C ARG A 26 8.58 -9.16 12.94
N LEU A 27 9.75 -8.55 13.16
CA LEU A 27 10.48 -8.60 14.41
C LEU A 27 10.16 -7.42 15.33
N ASN A 28 9.33 -6.47 14.86
CA ASN A 28 8.91 -5.32 15.64
C ASN A 28 7.76 -5.70 16.57
N LEU A 29 8.08 -5.97 17.84
CA LEU A 29 7.10 -6.30 18.89
C LEU A 29 6.54 -5.07 19.62
N ALA A 30 7.03 -3.87 19.31
CA ALA A 30 6.54 -2.63 19.92
C ALA A 30 5.33 -2.05 19.17
N SER A 31 5.15 -2.43 17.91
CA SER A 31 4.09 -1.91 17.06
C SER A 31 2.74 -2.58 17.34
N PHE A 32 1.67 -1.79 17.26
CA PHE A 32 0.29 -2.27 17.28
C PHE A 32 -0.30 -2.47 15.87
N VAL A 33 0.43 -2.09 14.81
CA VAL A 33 -0.06 -2.21 13.42
C VAL A 33 0.28 -3.57 12.81
N THR A 34 -0.56 -4.02 11.87
CA THR A 34 -0.37 -5.26 11.12
C THR A 34 0.87 -5.20 10.24
N THR A 35 1.75 -6.20 10.34
CA THR A 35 3.00 -6.30 9.56
C THR A 35 3.02 -7.47 8.57
N TRP A 36 1.89 -8.18 8.44
CA TRP A 36 1.73 -9.26 7.46
C TRP A 36 0.27 -9.43 7.05
N MET A 37 0.05 -9.77 5.78
CA MET A 37 -1.24 -10.13 5.18
C MET A 37 -1.04 -11.30 4.19
N GLU A 38 -2.13 -12.00 3.86
CA GLU A 38 -2.12 -13.10 2.90
C GLU A 38 -1.81 -12.61 1.47
N PRO A 39 -1.14 -13.43 0.62
CA PRO A 39 -0.81 -13.05 -0.77
C PRO A 39 -2.02 -12.65 -1.62
N GLU A 40 -3.19 -13.21 -1.32
CA GLU A 40 -4.47 -12.86 -1.93
C GLU A 40 -4.84 -11.39 -1.66
N CYS A 41 -4.50 -10.89 -0.47
CA CYS A 41 -4.77 -9.51 -0.11
C CYS A 41 -3.79 -8.53 -0.77
N ASP A 42 -2.51 -8.91 -0.90
CA ASP A 42 -1.53 -8.14 -1.68
C ASP A 42 -2.01 -7.93 -3.14
N LYS A 43 -2.60 -8.96 -3.76
CA LYS A 43 -3.18 -8.87 -5.11
C LYS A 43 -4.32 -7.85 -5.16
N LEU A 44 -5.21 -7.85 -4.16
CA LEU A 44 -6.33 -6.90 -4.09
C LEU A 44 -5.82 -5.46 -3.93
N ILE A 45 -4.83 -5.23 -3.06
CA ILE A 45 -4.23 -3.90 -2.85
C ILE A 45 -3.57 -3.42 -4.15
N MET A 46 -2.71 -4.24 -4.77
CA MET A 46 -2.02 -3.86 -6.01
C MET A 46 -2.98 -3.65 -7.18
N ALA A 47 -4.08 -4.40 -7.27
CA ALA A 47 -5.11 -4.21 -8.29
C ALA A 47 -6.00 -2.97 -8.07
N SER A 48 -5.95 -2.37 -6.87
CA SER A 48 -6.77 -1.21 -6.50
C SER A 48 -5.97 0.05 -6.18
N VAL A 49 -4.63 0.01 -6.26
CA VAL A 49 -3.74 1.13 -5.90
C VAL A 49 -4.00 2.42 -6.68
N ASN A 50 -4.57 2.32 -7.89
CA ASN A 50 -4.92 3.45 -8.74
C ASN A 50 -6.38 3.90 -8.60
N LYS A 51 -7.19 3.26 -7.74
CA LYS A 51 -8.57 3.69 -7.48
C LYS A 51 -8.58 4.82 -6.45
N ASN A 52 -9.04 5.99 -6.86
CA ASN A 52 -9.23 7.11 -5.96
C ASN A 52 -10.50 6.91 -5.11
N TYR A 53 -10.34 6.63 -3.81
CA TYR A 53 -11.46 6.35 -2.91
C TYR A 53 -12.53 7.46 -2.87
N VAL A 54 -12.15 8.73 -3.05
CA VAL A 54 -13.09 9.86 -3.01
C VAL A 54 -13.99 9.90 -4.25
N ASP A 55 -13.57 9.27 -5.35
CA ASP A 55 -14.32 9.24 -6.61
C ASP A 55 -15.39 8.14 -6.60
N MET A 56 -16.49 8.43 -5.91
CA MET A 56 -17.57 7.46 -5.71
C MET A 56 -18.34 7.14 -6.99
N ASP A 57 -18.36 8.06 -7.95
CA ASP A 57 -19.07 7.90 -9.22
C ASP A 57 -18.31 6.93 -10.14
N GLU A 58 -16.97 7.03 -10.19
CA GLU A 58 -16.13 6.12 -10.99
C GLU A 58 -15.96 4.75 -10.33
N TYR A 59 -15.99 4.69 -8.99
CA TYR A 59 -15.77 3.46 -8.22
C TYR A 59 -16.91 3.11 -7.25
N PRO A 60 -18.16 2.92 -7.74
CA PRO A 60 -19.33 2.71 -6.88
C PRO A 60 -19.20 1.47 -5.99
N VAL A 61 -18.62 0.39 -6.49
CA VAL A 61 -18.43 -0.85 -5.72
C VAL A 61 -17.44 -0.65 -4.56
N THR A 62 -16.45 0.24 -4.70
CA THR A 62 -15.52 0.57 -3.60
C THR A 62 -16.29 1.24 -2.44
N THR A 63 -17.20 2.15 -2.77
CA THR A 63 -18.08 2.81 -1.79
C THR A 63 -19.06 1.83 -1.15
N GLU A 64 -19.66 0.94 -1.94
CA GLU A 64 -20.55 -0.10 -1.42
C GLU A 64 -19.84 -1.03 -0.42
N LEU A 65 -18.60 -1.43 -0.72
CA LEU A 65 -17.80 -2.23 0.21
C LEU A 65 -17.53 -1.48 1.52
N GLN A 66 -17.23 -0.19 1.47
CA GLN A 66 -17.06 0.61 2.69
C GLN A 66 -18.35 0.67 3.52
N ALA A 67 -19.50 0.90 2.88
CA ALA A 67 -20.79 0.91 3.55
C ALA A 67 -21.12 -0.46 4.17
N PHE A 68 -20.90 -1.55 3.42
CA PHE A 68 -21.09 -2.91 3.91
C PHE A 68 -20.25 -3.20 5.15
N LEU A 69 -18.96 -2.88 5.12
CA LEU A 69 -18.06 -3.07 6.27
C LEU A 69 -18.49 -2.20 7.46
N TYR A 70 -18.92 -0.97 7.21
CA TYR A 70 -19.40 -0.08 8.28
C TYR A 70 -20.61 -0.69 9.01
N PHE A 71 -21.58 -1.26 8.29
CA PHE A 71 -22.75 -1.91 8.90
C PHE A 71 -22.44 -3.26 9.55
N LEU A 72 -21.37 -3.94 9.13
CA LEU A 72 -20.98 -5.23 9.71
C LEU A 72 -20.27 -5.07 11.06
N PHE A 73 -19.51 -3.99 11.23
CA PHE A 73 -18.62 -3.79 12.38
C PHE A 73 -19.06 -2.71 13.36
N ASN A 74 -20.19 -2.02 13.12
CA ASN A 74 -20.84 -1.10 14.07
C ASN A 74 -22.25 -1.59 14.42
#